data_AF-A0A078LEE4-F1
#
_entry.id   AF-A0A078LEE4-F1
#
_cell.length_a   1.000
_cell.length_b   1.000
_cell.length_c   1.000
_cell.angle_alpha   90.00
_cell.angle_beta   90.00
_cell.angle_gamma   90.00
#
_symmetry.space_group_name_H-M   'P 1'
#
loop_
_entity.id
_entity.type
_entity.pdbx_description
1 polymer ?
#
loop_
_entity_poly.entity_id
_entity_poly.type
_entity_poly.pdbx_seq_one_letter_code
_entity_poly.pdbx_strand_id
1 'polypeptide(L)'
;MISFLAFFLMWAERMNWDVPDCHYRACHWLEHRGNLAVLRCFRGFGKSTILAVYNAWRYYCDRQYRILHQSESDPTAYKTSRDTQNVLRNHPLTKGMLPDGLGTVEQWWVNGALDMRNGSMYAKGILSNVTSARANECQNDDVEVPRNIQTPEAREKLRYRLGEQTHILIPGGRKLYIGTPHTHDSLYDEVESMGADCLTIKLFEKEKRIEAKDATQPRYVIPFRPEYVFAGIHKAARLLVEDVDYKLTADGVEFAAAPETVIDFYAQMRVA
;
A
#
# COMPACT_ATOMS: atom_id res chain seq x y z
N MET A 1 19.01 -7.98 16.60
CA MET A 1 18.46 -8.14 15.24
C MET A 1 18.53 -6.79 14.57
N ILE A 2 18.74 -6.73 13.26
CA ILE A 2 18.82 -5.45 12.54
C ILE A 2 17.43 -4.86 12.32
N SER A 3 17.36 -3.55 12.09
CA SER A 3 16.11 -2.86 11.73
C SER A 3 15.54 -3.37 10.42
N PHE A 4 14.24 -3.15 10.19
CA PHE A 4 13.60 -3.53 8.93
C PHE A 4 14.23 -2.76 7.77
N LEU A 5 14.51 -1.46 7.96
CA LEU A 5 15.16 -0.66 6.93
C LEU A 5 16.52 -1.24 6.51
N ALA A 6 17.36 -1.63 7.48
CA ALA A 6 18.65 -2.25 7.16
C ALA A 6 18.48 -3.59 6.43
N PHE A 7 17.51 -4.40 6.84
CA PHE A 7 17.19 -5.67 6.17
C PHE A 7 16.70 -5.43 4.73
N PHE A 8 15.87 -4.41 4.52
CA PHE A 8 15.40 -4.04 3.19
C PHE A 8 16.54 -3.57 2.28
N LEU A 9 17.46 -2.74 2.79
CA LEU A 9 18.60 -2.25 2.00
C LEU A 9 19.55 -3.38 1.57
N MET A 10 19.77 -4.38 2.43
CA MET A 10 20.52 -5.59 2.04
C MET A 10 19.85 -6.36 0.90
N TRP A 11 18.52 -6.42 0.90
CA TRP A 11 17.76 -7.01 -0.20
C TRP A 11 17.85 -6.16 -1.47
N ALA A 12 17.68 -4.85 -1.36
CA ALA A 12 17.75 -3.91 -2.47
C ALA A 12 19.12 -3.93 -3.15
N GLU A 13 20.22 -3.96 -2.38
CA GLU A 13 21.57 -4.12 -2.92
C GLU A 13 21.71 -5.39 -3.75
N ARG A 14 21.20 -6.52 -3.24
CA ARG A 14 21.21 -7.80 -3.96
C ARG A 14 20.41 -7.74 -5.26
N MET A 15 19.28 -7.04 -5.26
CA MET A 15 18.43 -6.87 -6.43
C MET A 15 18.92 -5.76 -7.37
N ASN A 16 20.00 -5.06 -7.01
CA ASN A 16 20.53 -3.90 -7.71
C ASN A 16 19.47 -2.80 -7.92
N TRP A 17 18.71 -2.51 -6.87
CA TRP A 17 17.70 -1.45 -6.87
C TRP A 17 18.30 -0.12 -6.44
N ASP A 18 17.92 0.95 -7.14
CA ASP A 18 18.03 2.31 -6.61
C ASP A 18 16.83 2.57 -5.71
N VAL A 19 17.06 2.82 -4.43
CA VAL A 19 15.99 2.91 -3.43
C VAL A 19 15.60 4.38 -3.26
N PRO A 20 14.34 4.76 -3.53
CA PRO A 20 13.88 6.13 -3.34
C PRO A 20 13.60 6.46 -1.87
N ASP A 21 13.76 7.72 -1.47
CA ASP A 21 13.50 8.22 -0.09
C ASP A 21 12.14 7.80 0.48
N CYS A 22 11.12 7.71 -0.39
CA CYS A 22 9.79 7.29 0.02
C CYS A 22 9.73 5.83 0.50
N HIS A 23 10.61 4.95 0.01
CA HIS A 23 10.76 3.58 0.51
C HIS A 23 11.46 3.55 1.87
N TYR A 24 12.45 4.40 2.12
CA TYR A 24 13.06 4.54 3.45
C TYR A 24 12.01 4.91 4.49
N ARG A 25 11.18 5.91 4.18
CA ARG A 25 10.08 6.35 5.04
C ARG A 25 9.06 5.23 5.29
N ALA A 26 8.69 4.47 4.26
CA ALA A 26 7.76 3.36 4.40
C ALA A 26 8.34 2.22 5.25
N CYS A 27 9.61 1.86 5.05
CA CYS A 27 10.28 0.83 5.84
C CYS A 27 10.38 1.24 7.31
N HIS A 28 10.85 2.46 7.58
CA HIS A 28 10.93 2.97 8.95
C HIS A 28 9.55 2.98 9.62
N TRP A 29 8.51 3.46 8.93
CA TRP A 29 7.16 3.47 9.49
C TRP A 29 6.60 2.05 9.70
N LEU A 30 6.79 1.12 8.76
CA LEU A 30 6.30 -0.25 8.89
C LEU A 30 6.86 -0.95 10.13
N GLU A 31 8.12 -0.70 10.49
CA GLU A 31 8.74 -1.23 11.71
C GLU A 31 8.07 -0.68 12.98
N HIS A 32 7.82 0.64 13.03
CA HIS A 32 7.45 1.36 14.25
C HIS A 32 5.94 1.62 14.43
N ARG A 33 5.11 1.32 13.42
CA ARG A 33 3.68 1.65 13.42
C ARG A 33 2.89 1.06 14.61
N GLY A 34 1.70 1.59 14.85
CA GLY A 34 0.73 1.03 15.80
C GLY A 34 0.24 -0.40 15.48
N ASN A 35 -0.62 -0.94 16.35
CA ASN A 35 -1.23 -2.27 16.15
C ASN A 35 -2.33 -2.27 15.08
N LEU A 36 -3.03 -1.16 14.89
CA LEU A 36 -3.94 -0.92 13.79
C LEU A 36 -3.29 0.14 12.91
N ALA A 37 -3.05 -0.17 11.63
CA ALA A 37 -2.30 0.73 10.77
C ALA A 37 -2.76 0.70 9.31
N VAL A 38 -2.57 1.82 8.61
CA VAL A 38 -2.93 2.01 7.19
C VAL A 38 -1.76 2.61 6.42
N LEU A 39 -1.30 1.91 5.38
CA LEU A 39 -0.31 2.38 4.42
C LEU A 39 -0.98 2.66 3.08
N ARG A 40 -1.10 3.93 2.70
CA ARG A 40 -1.64 4.35 1.41
C ARG A 40 -0.49 4.83 0.53
N CYS A 41 -0.20 4.14 -0.57
CA CYS A 41 0.81 4.61 -1.53
C CYS A 41 0.26 4.66 -2.94
N PHE A 42 0.74 5.62 -3.72
CA PHE A 42 0.42 5.76 -5.14
C PHE A 42 0.69 4.46 -5.93
N ARG A 43 0.02 4.34 -7.08
CA ARG A 43 0.20 3.19 -7.97
C ARG A 43 1.59 3.22 -8.59
N GLY A 44 2.31 2.10 -8.55
CA GLY A 44 3.71 2.03 -8.99
C GLY A 44 4.72 2.11 -7.85
N PHE A 45 4.30 2.40 -6.61
CA PHE A 45 5.18 2.51 -5.44
C PHE A 45 5.96 1.22 -5.08
N GLY A 46 5.53 0.03 -5.55
CA GLY A 46 6.17 -1.24 -5.15
C GLY A 46 5.72 -1.78 -3.77
N LYS A 47 4.48 -1.46 -3.35
CA LYS A 47 3.91 -1.83 -2.03
C LYS A 47 4.09 -3.31 -1.68
N SER A 48 3.66 -4.22 -2.54
CA SER A 48 3.71 -5.67 -2.27
C SER A 48 5.14 -6.20 -2.19
N THR A 49 6.09 -5.58 -2.90
CA THR A 49 7.52 -5.93 -2.81
C THR A 49 8.08 -5.57 -1.45
N ILE A 50 7.85 -4.35 -0.96
CA ILE A 50 8.24 -3.96 0.41
C ILE A 50 7.58 -4.88 1.43
N LEU A 51 6.30 -5.21 1.24
CA LEU A 51 5.54 -6.08 2.15
C LEU A 51 6.12 -7.51 2.20
N ALA A 52 6.56 -8.06 1.07
CA ALA A 52 7.21 -9.37 1.03
C ALA A 52 8.53 -9.38 1.81
N VAL A 53 9.33 -8.33 1.68
CA VAL A 53 10.59 -8.18 2.43
C VAL A 53 10.31 -7.95 3.92
N TYR A 54 9.28 -7.17 4.26
CA TYR A 54 8.81 -6.98 5.63
C TYR A 54 8.41 -8.31 6.28
N ASN A 55 7.66 -9.16 5.58
CA ASN A 55 7.24 -10.46 6.08
C ASN A 55 8.45 -11.34 6.40
N ALA A 56 9.43 -11.39 5.48
CA ALA A 56 10.68 -12.12 5.72
C ALA A 56 11.45 -11.60 6.94
N TRP A 57 11.51 -10.27 7.11
CA TRP A 57 12.11 -9.65 8.29
C TRP A 57 11.36 -9.99 9.58
N ARG A 58 10.02 -10.08 9.55
CA ARG A 58 9.23 -10.52 10.73
C ARG A 58 9.60 -11.95 11.14
N TYR A 59 9.74 -12.87 10.20
CA TYR A 59 10.15 -14.24 10.52
C TYR A 59 11.60 -14.34 10.95
N TYR A 60 12.49 -13.52 10.38
CA TYR A 60 13.86 -13.37 10.86
C TYR A 60 13.88 -12.90 12.32
N CYS A 61 12.97 -11.99 12.68
CA CYS A 61 12.87 -11.49 14.05
C CYS A 61 12.26 -12.49 15.03
N ASP A 62 11.24 -13.22 14.58
CA ASP A 62 10.55 -14.21 15.39
C ASP A 62 10.04 -15.36 14.50
N ARG A 63 10.62 -16.55 14.69
CA ARG A 63 10.26 -17.76 13.93
C ARG A 63 8.87 -18.29 14.30
N GLN A 64 8.28 -17.81 15.40
CA GLN A 64 6.92 -18.14 15.82
C GLN A 64 5.88 -17.15 15.27
N TYR A 65 6.31 -16.12 14.55
CA TYR A 65 5.40 -15.13 14.00
C TYR A 65 4.49 -15.77 12.94
N ARG A 66 3.19 -15.51 13.04
CA ARG A 66 2.17 -15.99 12.09
C ARG A 66 1.49 -14.81 11.41
N ILE A 67 1.51 -14.78 10.08
CA ILE A 67 0.89 -13.75 9.25
C ILE A 67 -0.25 -14.39 8.48
N LEU A 68 -1.46 -13.85 8.66
CA LEU A 68 -2.55 -14.02 7.71
C LEU A 68 -2.46 -12.90 6.69
N HIS A 69 -2.04 -13.21 5.47
CA HIS A 69 -1.98 -12.24 4.38
C HIS A 69 -3.23 -12.38 3.51
N GLN A 70 -4.01 -11.30 3.43
CA GLN A 70 -5.20 -11.26 2.60
C GLN A 70 -5.12 -10.19 1.53
N SER A 71 -5.52 -10.56 0.32
CA SER A 71 -5.64 -9.66 -0.83
C SER A 71 -7.03 -9.78 -1.45
N GLU A 72 -7.30 -9.13 -2.57
CA GLU A 72 -8.63 -9.13 -3.19
C GLU A 72 -9.06 -10.52 -3.72
N SER A 73 -8.08 -11.41 -3.95
CA SER A 73 -8.30 -12.79 -4.40
C SER A 73 -7.19 -13.75 -3.93
N ASP A 74 -7.43 -15.05 -4.02
CA ASP A 74 -6.42 -16.08 -3.71
C ASP A 74 -5.17 -15.93 -4.61
N PRO A 75 -5.27 -15.80 -5.96
CA PRO A 75 -4.10 -15.69 -6.82
C PRO A 75 -3.16 -14.51 -6.51
N THR A 76 -3.70 -13.36 -6.09
CA THR A 76 -2.89 -12.19 -5.72
C THR A 76 -2.26 -12.34 -4.35
N ALA A 77 -2.99 -12.85 -3.36
CA ALA A 77 -2.43 -13.19 -2.05
C ALA A 77 -1.25 -14.18 -2.20
N TYR A 78 -1.37 -15.14 -3.12
CA TYR A 78 -0.31 -16.09 -3.42
C TYR A 78 0.95 -15.46 -4.05
N LYS A 79 0.83 -14.30 -4.70
CA LYS A 79 2.01 -13.57 -5.23
C LYS A 79 2.88 -13.07 -4.08
N THR A 80 2.30 -12.37 -3.10
CA THR A 80 3.02 -11.89 -1.92
C THR A 80 3.62 -13.04 -1.12
N SER A 81 2.90 -14.16 -1.01
CA SER A 81 3.40 -15.37 -0.37
C SER A 81 4.65 -15.94 -1.08
N ARG A 82 4.62 -16.10 -2.41
CA ARG A 82 5.79 -16.54 -3.19
C ARG A 82 6.95 -15.58 -3.08
N ASP A 83 6.68 -14.27 -3.14
CA ASP A 83 7.72 -13.25 -3.06
C ASP A 83 8.38 -13.24 -1.67
N THR A 84 7.58 -13.40 -0.60
CA THR A 84 8.10 -13.60 0.76
C THR A 84 9.01 -14.82 0.83
N GLN A 85 8.62 -15.95 0.22
CA GLN A 85 9.48 -17.14 0.16
C GLN A 85 10.77 -16.88 -0.64
N ASN A 86 10.69 -16.10 -1.71
CA ASN A 86 11.84 -15.71 -2.52
C ASN A 86 12.85 -14.89 -1.68
N VAL A 87 12.37 -13.90 -0.92
CA VAL A 87 13.21 -13.13 0.01
C VAL A 87 13.83 -14.07 1.04
N LEU A 88 13.05 -14.93 1.69
CA LEU A 88 13.56 -15.87 2.70
C LEU A 88 14.64 -16.81 2.16
N ARG A 89 14.52 -17.31 0.92
CA ARG A 89 15.53 -18.19 0.31
C ARG A 89 16.82 -17.46 -0.03
N ASN A 90 16.74 -16.19 -0.40
CA ASN A 90 17.84 -15.48 -1.05
C ASN A 90 18.48 -14.39 -0.20
N HIS A 91 17.80 -13.90 0.84
CA HIS A 91 18.32 -12.85 1.69
C HIS A 91 19.45 -13.41 2.59
N PRO A 92 20.60 -12.71 2.73
CA PRO A 92 21.76 -13.23 3.46
C PRO A 92 21.48 -13.67 4.90
N LEU A 93 20.54 -13.00 5.57
CA LEU A 93 20.20 -13.25 6.98
C LEU A 93 19.17 -14.36 7.21
N THR A 94 18.56 -14.90 6.15
CA THR A 94 17.45 -15.87 6.25
C THR A 94 17.79 -17.23 5.65
N LYS A 95 19.07 -17.48 5.35
CA LYS A 95 19.54 -18.77 4.84
C LYS A 95 19.09 -19.91 5.77
N GLY A 96 18.49 -20.94 5.20
CA GLY A 96 17.99 -22.11 5.95
C GLY A 96 16.73 -21.85 6.77
N MET A 97 16.04 -20.71 6.61
CA MET A 97 14.77 -20.44 7.30
C MET A 97 13.58 -21.10 6.63
N LEU A 98 13.67 -21.50 5.36
CA LEU A 98 12.63 -22.28 4.71
C LEU A 98 13.08 -23.74 4.53
N PRO A 99 12.13 -24.70 4.53
CA PRO A 99 12.40 -26.05 4.09
C PRO A 99 12.96 -26.07 2.66
N ASP A 100 13.76 -27.09 2.35
CA ASP A 100 14.30 -27.29 1.00
C ASP A 100 13.18 -27.57 -0.02
N GLY A 101 13.39 -27.11 -1.26
CA GLY A 101 12.45 -27.31 -2.36
C GLY A 101 11.32 -26.27 -2.44
N LEU A 102 10.35 -26.56 -3.32
CA LEU A 102 9.16 -25.75 -3.53
C LEU A 102 8.04 -26.25 -2.62
N GLY A 103 7.84 -25.58 -1.49
CA GLY A 103 6.71 -25.83 -0.59
C GLY A 103 5.38 -25.30 -1.14
N THR A 104 4.33 -25.49 -0.37
CA THR A 104 3.00 -24.88 -0.62
C THR A 104 3.07 -23.36 -0.57
N VAL A 105 2.24 -22.70 -1.38
CA VAL A 105 2.16 -21.23 -1.47
C VAL A 105 1.06 -20.67 -0.60
N GLU A 106 -0.05 -21.38 -0.47
CA GLU A 106 -1.20 -20.94 0.32
C GLU A 106 -0.85 -20.86 1.80
N GLN A 107 -0.27 -21.92 2.36
CA GLN A 107 0.11 -21.99 3.76
C GLN A 107 1.46 -22.67 3.89
N TRP A 108 2.39 -22.09 4.65
CA TRP A 108 3.72 -22.66 4.85
C TRP A 108 4.36 -22.19 6.17
N TRP A 109 5.43 -22.89 6.57
CA TRP A 109 6.14 -22.68 7.83
C TRP A 109 7.60 -22.34 7.56
N VAL A 110 8.17 -21.45 8.38
CA VAL A 110 9.63 -21.36 8.50
C VAL A 110 10.14 -22.50 9.38
N ASN A 111 11.36 -22.97 9.12
CA ASN A 111 12.03 -23.94 9.98
C ASN A 111 12.03 -23.43 11.44
N GLY A 112 11.80 -24.27 12.43
CA GLY A 112 11.77 -23.86 13.84
C GLY A 112 10.48 -23.19 14.31
N ALA A 113 9.47 -23.02 13.46
CA ALA A 113 8.10 -22.75 13.91
C ALA A 113 7.56 -23.96 14.70
N LEU A 114 6.95 -23.71 15.87
CA LEU A 114 6.47 -24.75 16.78
C LEU A 114 4.98 -25.07 16.58
N ASP A 115 4.21 -24.14 16.03
CA ASP A 115 2.78 -24.32 15.79
C ASP A 115 2.54 -25.06 14.47
N MET A 116 2.31 -26.37 14.55
CA MET A 116 2.03 -27.21 13.37
C MET A 116 0.63 -27.00 12.79
N ARG A 117 -0.29 -26.35 13.52
CA ARG A 117 -1.66 -26.10 13.07
C ARG A 117 -1.75 -24.81 12.27
N ASN A 118 -1.02 -23.78 12.67
CA ASN A 118 -1.06 -22.46 12.05
C ASN A 118 0.27 -22.13 11.39
N GLY A 119 0.26 -22.09 10.05
CA GLY A 119 1.40 -21.65 9.23
C GLY A 119 1.99 -20.32 9.65
N SER A 120 3.32 -20.21 9.51
CA SER A 120 4.02 -18.93 9.61
C SER A 120 3.41 -17.92 8.64
N MET A 121 3.11 -18.34 7.41
CA MET A 121 2.31 -17.58 6.46
C MET A 121 1.06 -18.37 6.10
N TYR A 122 -0.09 -17.69 6.11
CA TYR A 122 -1.32 -18.17 5.49
C TYR A 122 -1.85 -17.06 4.56
N ALA A 123 -1.83 -17.30 3.25
CA ALA A 123 -2.24 -16.35 2.23
C ALA A 123 -3.59 -16.75 1.66
N LYS A 124 -4.57 -15.83 1.63
CA LYS A 124 -5.92 -16.07 1.10
C LYS A 124 -6.54 -14.80 0.51
N GLY A 125 -7.51 -14.93 -0.37
CA GLY A 125 -8.38 -13.82 -0.74
C GLY A 125 -9.25 -13.39 0.46
N ILE A 126 -9.62 -12.12 0.51
CA ILE A 126 -10.43 -11.56 1.60
C ILE A 126 -11.84 -12.16 1.66
N LEU A 127 -12.38 -12.63 0.53
CA LEU A 127 -13.68 -13.30 0.46
C LEU A 127 -13.62 -14.81 0.66
N SER A 128 -12.41 -15.39 0.67
CA SER A 128 -12.17 -16.80 0.89
C SER A 128 -12.35 -17.14 2.38
N ASN A 129 -12.90 -18.31 2.68
CA ASN A 129 -13.10 -18.73 4.06
C ASN A 129 -11.75 -18.98 4.75
N VAL A 130 -11.56 -18.33 5.90
CA VAL A 130 -10.44 -18.58 6.82
C VAL A 130 -11.03 -18.96 8.16
N THR A 131 -11.02 -20.24 8.50
CA THR A 131 -11.56 -20.74 9.77
C THR A 131 -10.47 -21.39 10.60
N SER A 132 -10.60 -21.31 11.92
CA SER A 132 -9.73 -22.02 12.87
C SER A 132 -8.23 -21.68 12.79
N ALA A 133 -7.88 -20.54 12.21
CA ALA A 133 -6.52 -20.03 12.14
C ALA A 133 -6.17 -19.15 13.35
N ARG A 134 -4.88 -19.01 13.65
CA ARG A 134 -4.32 -18.03 14.59
C ARG A 134 -3.20 -17.26 13.94
N ALA A 135 -3.23 -15.93 14.08
CA ALA A 135 -2.22 -15.05 13.53
C ALA A 135 -1.78 -13.98 14.54
N ASN A 136 -0.51 -13.61 14.46
CA ASN A 136 0.05 -12.45 15.15
C ASN A 136 -0.23 -11.16 14.35
N GLU A 137 -0.37 -11.26 13.03
CA GLU A 137 -0.69 -10.13 12.15
C GLU A 137 -1.66 -10.55 11.04
N CYS A 138 -2.68 -9.73 10.81
CA CYS A 138 -3.50 -9.79 9.61
C CYS A 138 -3.12 -8.63 8.69
N GLN A 139 -2.75 -8.95 7.45
CA GLN A 139 -2.41 -7.98 6.42
C GLN A 139 -3.50 -7.95 5.36
N ASN A 140 -3.94 -6.76 4.99
CA ASN A 140 -5.00 -6.52 4.02
C ASN A 140 -4.41 -5.70 2.86
N ASP A 141 -3.85 -6.37 1.86
CA ASP A 141 -3.16 -5.75 0.71
C ASP A 141 -4.08 -5.61 -0.50
N ASP A 142 -4.43 -4.37 -0.85
CA ASP A 142 -5.34 -4.00 -1.93
C ASP A 142 -6.66 -4.81 -1.88
N VAL A 143 -7.20 -5.07 -0.68
CA VAL A 143 -8.46 -5.85 -0.48
C VAL A 143 -9.71 -5.12 -0.99
N GLU A 144 -9.64 -3.79 -1.01
CA GLU A 144 -10.67 -2.93 -1.56
C GLU A 144 -10.38 -2.65 -3.03
N VAL A 145 -11.05 -3.39 -3.92
CA VAL A 145 -11.01 -3.18 -5.37
C VAL A 145 -12.41 -2.89 -5.89
N PRO A 146 -12.57 -2.16 -7.01
CA PRO A 146 -13.89 -1.80 -7.56
C PRO A 146 -14.87 -2.97 -7.60
N ARG A 147 -14.42 -4.15 -8.02
CA ARG A 147 -15.24 -5.37 -8.08
C ARG A 147 -15.91 -5.74 -6.75
N ASN A 148 -15.25 -5.53 -5.62
CA ASN A 148 -15.72 -5.98 -4.31
C ASN A 148 -16.45 -4.87 -3.53
N ILE A 149 -16.59 -3.67 -4.10
CA ILE A 149 -17.28 -2.52 -3.47
C ILE A 149 -18.35 -1.88 -4.37
N GLN A 150 -18.71 -2.55 -5.47
CA GLN A 150 -19.66 -2.05 -6.45
C GLN A 150 -21.08 -1.85 -5.91
N THR A 151 -21.50 -2.67 -4.93
CA THR A 151 -22.84 -2.58 -4.31
C THR A 151 -22.73 -2.45 -2.79
N PRO A 152 -23.76 -1.90 -2.11
CA PRO A 152 -23.82 -1.86 -0.65
C PRO A 152 -23.62 -3.23 -0.01
N GLU A 153 -24.23 -4.27 -0.56
CA GLU A 153 -24.12 -5.65 -0.05
C GLU A 153 -22.70 -6.20 -0.21
N ALA A 154 -22.02 -5.87 -1.32
CA ALA A 154 -20.62 -6.26 -1.53
C ALA A 154 -19.70 -5.57 -0.52
N ARG A 155 -19.94 -4.29 -0.23
CA ARG A 155 -19.22 -3.54 0.81
C ARG A 155 -19.44 -4.13 2.19
N GLU A 156 -20.70 -4.40 2.56
CA GLU A 156 -21.04 -5.02 3.85
C GLU A 156 -20.38 -6.40 3.98
N LYS A 157 -20.42 -7.23 2.93
CA LYS A 157 -19.75 -8.53 2.92
C LYS A 157 -18.24 -8.40 3.13
N LEU A 158 -17.58 -7.43 2.50
CA LEU A 158 -16.16 -7.16 2.71
C LEU A 158 -15.88 -6.75 4.16
N ARG A 159 -16.67 -5.84 4.74
CA ARG A 159 -16.54 -5.40 6.14
C ARG A 159 -16.76 -6.54 7.11
N TYR A 160 -17.76 -7.39 6.87
CA TYR A 160 -18.03 -8.59 7.66
C TYR A 160 -16.79 -9.52 7.69
N ARG A 161 -16.19 -9.82 6.53
CA ARG A 161 -14.98 -10.65 6.44
C ARG A 161 -13.77 -10.05 7.17
N LEU A 162 -13.57 -8.73 7.06
CA LEU A 162 -12.53 -8.02 7.80
C LEU A 162 -12.76 -8.05 9.32
N GLY A 163 -14.03 -8.06 9.74
CA GLY A 163 -14.45 -8.24 11.13
C GLY A 163 -14.06 -9.61 11.69
N GLU A 164 -14.22 -10.68 10.90
CA GLU A 164 -13.87 -12.06 11.31
C GLU A 164 -12.40 -12.22 11.69
N GLN A 165 -11.50 -11.38 11.14
CA GLN A 165 -10.07 -11.39 11.51
C GLN A 165 -9.83 -11.18 13.00
N THR A 166 -10.72 -10.48 13.72
CA THR A 166 -10.60 -10.29 15.17
C THR A 166 -10.67 -11.63 15.92
N HIS A 167 -11.38 -12.63 15.38
CA HIS A 167 -11.44 -13.98 15.94
C HIS A 167 -10.26 -14.86 15.52
N ILE A 168 -9.42 -14.41 14.58
CA ILE A 168 -8.21 -15.10 14.14
C ILE A 168 -7.00 -14.57 14.92
N LEU A 169 -6.94 -13.26 15.12
CA LEU A 169 -5.85 -12.61 15.83
C LEU A 169 -5.72 -13.12 17.27
N ILE A 170 -4.48 -13.36 17.68
CA ILE A 170 -4.16 -13.60 19.08
C ILE A 170 -4.26 -12.29 19.88
N PRO A 171 -4.37 -12.32 21.22
CA PRO A 171 -4.29 -11.11 22.04
C PRO A 171 -3.02 -10.31 21.73
N GLY A 172 -3.17 -9.01 21.50
CA GLY A 172 -2.05 -8.13 21.07
C GLY A 172 -1.68 -8.23 19.58
N GLY A 173 -2.46 -8.96 18.78
CA GLY A 173 -2.25 -9.07 17.34
C GLY A 173 -2.41 -7.73 16.60
N ARG A 174 -1.81 -7.64 15.42
CA ARG A 174 -1.76 -6.42 14.60
C ARG A 174 -2.62 -6.55 13.34
N LYS A 175 -3.21 -5.45 12.88
CA LYS A 175 -3.86 -5.32 11.57
C LYS A 175 -3.15 -4.26 10.76
N LEU A 176 -2.76 -4.60 9.55
CA LEU A 176 -2.18 -3.67 8.57
C LEU A 176 -3.05 -3.65 7.33
N TYR A 177 -3.47 -2.46 6.93
CA TYR A 177 -4.13 -2.22 5.65
C TYR A 177 -3.14 -1.56 4.71
N ILE A 178 -2.98 -2.09 3.51
CA ILE A 178 -2.11 -1.55 2.48
C ILE A 178 -2.94 -1.34 1.24
N GLY A 179 -2.79 -0.19 0.59
CA GLY A 179 -3.31 -0.07 -0.76
C GLY A 179 -3.09 1.27 -1.41
N THR A 180 -3.84 1.48 -2.48
CA THR A 180 -3.82 2.73 -3.25
C THR A 180 -4.96 3.63 -2.79
N PRO A 181 -4.74 4.94 -2.58
CA PRO A 181 -5.85 5.84 -2.27
C PRO A 181 -6.92 5.77 -3.37
N HIS A 182 -8.16 5.49 -2.99
CA HIS A 182 -9.33 5.59 -3.86
C HIS A 182 -10.21 6.75 -3.38
N THR A 183 -11.00 7.35 -4.28
CA THR A 183 -11.89 8.48 -3.94
C THR A 183 -13.23 8.00 -3.39
N HIS A 184 -13.68 8.67 -2.31
CA HIS A 184 -14.96 8.57 -1.59
C HIS A 184 -15.31 7.18 -1.00
N ASP A 185 -15.62 7.16 0.30
CA ASP A 185 -16.01 5.99 1.11
C ASP A 185 -15.04 4.81 1.02
N SER A 186 -13.74 5.10 1.20
CA SER A 186 -12.74 4.03 1.26
C SER A 186 -12.73 3.37 2.63
N LEU A 187 -12.56 2.04 2.64
CA LEU A 187 -12.22 1.26 3.84
C LEU A 187 -11.09 1.91 4.65
N TYR A 188 -10.12 2.51 3.96
CA TYR A 188 -8.98 3.10 4.63
C TYR A 188 -9.36 4.28 5.51
N ASP A 189 -10.34 5.10 5.09
CA ASP A 189 -10.78 6.29 5.83
C ASP A 189 -11.57 5.88 7.08
N GLU A 190 -12.38 4.81 7.00
CA GLU A 190 -13.03 4.21 8.16
C GLU A 190 -11.99 3.72 9.18
N VAL A 191 -10.97 2.99 8.74
CA VAL A 191 -9.92 2.48 9.63
C VAL A 191 -9.10 3.62 10.25
N GLU A 192 -8.81 4.68 9.50
CA GLU A 192 -8.18 5.89 10.03
C GLU A 192 -9.05 6.55 11.12
N SER A 193 -10.37 6.64 10.91
CA SER A 193 -11.30 7.20 11.90
C SER A 193 -11.35 6.42 13.22
N MET A 194 -10.98 5.13 13.18
CA MET A 194 -10.84 4.27 14.36
C MET A 194 -9.54 4.51 15.14
N GLY A 195 -8.70 5.47 14.73
CA GLY A 195 -7.43 5.79 15.37
C GLY A 195 -6.26 4.94 14.87
N ALA A 196 -6.33 4.46 13.63
CA ALA A 196 -5.19 3.77 13.02
C ALA A 196 -3.98 4.70 12.86
N ASP A 197 -2.79 4.14 13.03
CA ASP A 197 -1.56 4.80 12.60
C ASP A 197 -1.54 4.84 11.07
N CYS A 198 -1.36 6.01 10.47
CA CYS A 198 -1.53 6.20 9.03
C CYS A 198 -0.28 6.78 8.40
N LEU A 199 0.15 6.17 7.30
CA LEU A 199 1.13 6.74 6.38
C LEU A 199 0.54 6.83 4.98
N THR A 200 0.42 8.05 4.46
CA THR A 200 0.05 8.32 3.07
C THR A 200 1.25 8.87 2.29
N ILE A 201 1.66 8.15 1.26
CA ILE A 201 2.71 8.53 0.31
C ILE A 201 2.05 8.81 -1.05
N LYS A 202 1.93 10.10 -1.38
CA LYS A 202 1.42 10.56 -2.67
C LYS A 202 2.52 10.54 -3.74
N LEU A 203 2.12 10.48 -5.00
CA LEU A 203 3.05 10.54 -6.15
C LEU A 203 3.71 11.91 -6.24
N PHE A 204 2.93 12.98 -6.07
CA PHE A 204 3.42 14.35 -6.02
C PHE A 204 3.41 14.84 -4.58
N GLU A 205 4.46 15.54 -4.18
CA GLU A 205 4.49 16.16 -2.85
C GLU A 205 3.58 17.38 -2.76
N LYS A 206 3.43 18.09 -3.89
CA LYS A 206 2.59 19.28 -4.00
C LYS A 206 1.49 19.03 -5.03
N GLU A 207 0.25 19.22 -4.60
CA GLU A 207 -0.93 19.10 -5.45
C GLU A 207 -1.96 20.18 -5.11
N LYS A 208 -2.69 20.66 -6.11
CA LYS A 208 -3.85 21.54 -5.96
C LYS A 208 -4.85 21.21 -7.05
N ARG A 209 -6.07 20.83 -6.68
CA ARG A 209 -7.20 20.70 -7.61
C ARG A 209 -8.09 21.93 -7.54
N ILE A 210 -8.60 22.33 -8.70
CA ILE A 210 -9.69 23.29 -8.87
C ILE A 210 -10.83 22.54 -9.54
N GLU A 211 -11.97 22.46 -8.86
CA GLU A 211 -13.15 21.78 -9.39
C GLU A 211 -13.78 22.61 -10.52
N ALA A 212 -14.45 21.96 -11.47
CA ALA A 212 -15.05 22.63 -12.62
C ALA A 212 -16.00 23.78 -12.23
N LYS A 213 -16.75 23.63 -11.13
CA LYS A 213 -17.65 24.65 -10.57
C LYS A 213 -16.91 25.92 -10.08
N ASP A 214 -15.64 25.77 -9.69
CA ASP A 214 -14.80 26.83 -9.18
C ASP A 214 -13.85 27.36 -10.27
N ALA A 215 -13.73 26.64 -11.40
CA ALA A 215 -12.89 26.96 -12.54
C ALA A 215 -13.49 28.04 -13.47
N THR A 216 -14.09 29.09 -12.89
CA THR A 216 -14.88 30.13 -13.59
C THR A 216 -14.11 31.41 -13.89
N GLN A 217 -12.87 31.51 -13.43
CA GLN A 217 -12.00 32.68 -13.62
C GLN A 217 -10.78 32.31 -14.48
N PRO A 218 -10.13 33.28 -15.15
CA PRO A 218 -8.89 32.99 -15.89
C PRO A 218 -7.67 32.84 -14.97
N ARG A 219 -7.69 33.42 -13.76
CA ARG A 219 -6.53 33.46 -12.86
C ARG A 219 -6.77 32.73 -11.55
N TYR A 220 -5.77 31.99 -11.09
CA TYR A 220 -5.81 31.23 -9.84
C TYR A 220 -4.51 31.37 -9.05
N VAL A 221 -4.65 31.56 -7.74
CA VAL A 221 -3.52 31.55 -6.80
C VAL A 221 -3.13 30.11 -6.50
N ILE A 222 -1.87 29.77 -6.77
CA ILE A 222 -1.32 28.43 -6.54
C ILE A 222 -0.14 28.57 -5.57
N PRO A 223 -0.13 27.84 -4.43
CA PRO A 223 0.89 28.03 -3.39
C PRO A 223 2.29 27.47 -3.78
N PHE A 224 2.47 27.03 -5.01
CA PHE A 224 3.71 26.49 -5.54
C PHE A 224 3.78 26.70 -7.06
N ARG A 225 5.00 26.70 -7.62
CA ARG A 225 5.19 26.64 -9.08
C ARG A 225 4.83 25.23 -9.57
N PRO A 226 3.80 25.05 -10.40
CA PRO A 226 3.45 23.74 -10.93
C PRO A 226 4.50 23.26 -11.95
N GLU A 227 4.78 21.96 -11.93
CA GLU A 227 5.58 21.26 -12.96
C GLU A 227 4.66 20.58 -13.97
N TYR A 228 3.47 20.16 -13.54
CA TYR A 228 2.44 19.56 -14.38
C TYR A 228 1.10 20.23 -14.13
N VAL A 229 0.41 20.58 -15.21
CA VAL A 229 -0.95 21.13 -15.16
C VAL A 229 -1.84 20.32 -16.08
N PHE A 230 -2.89 19.71 -15.54
CA PHE A 230 -3.85 18.92 -16.30
C PHE A 230 -5.21 19.61 -16.34
N ALA A 231 -5.88 19.53 -17.49
CA ALA A 231 -7.27 19.96 -17.64
C ALA A 231 -8.17 18.76 -17.99
N GLY A 232 -9.34 18.69 -17.35
CA GLY A 232 -10.34 17.65 -17.56
C GLY A 232 -10.07 16.35 -16.78
N ILE A 233 -11.03 15.43 -16.90
CA ILE A 233 -10.98 14.11 -16.25
C ILE A 233 -11.16 12.98 -17.27
N HIS A 234 -10.68 11.79 -16.94
CA HIS A 234 -10.80 10.58 -17.76
C HIS A 234 -10.28 10.78 -19.21
N LYS A 235 -11.12 10.51 -20.22
CA LYS A 235 -10.75 10.61 -21.63
C LYS A 235 -10.54 12.06 -22.10
N ALA A 236 -11.05 13.03 -21.37
CA ALA A 236 -10.88 14.45 -21.66
C ALA A 236 -9.66 15.05 -20.96
N ALA A 237 -8.95 14.28 -20.14
CA ALA A 237 -7.76 14.76 -19.42
C ALA A 237 -6.62 15.04 -20.40
N ARG A 238 -6.07 16.26 -20.35
CA ARG A 238 -4.96 16.71 -21.18
C ARG A 238 -3.91 17.40 -20.31
N LEU A 239 -2.63 17.10 -20.59
CA LEU A 239 -1.51 17.88 -20.05
C LEU A 239 -1.40 19.21 -20.80
N LEU A 240 -1.36 20.30 -20.05
CA LEU A 240 -1.25 21.66 -20.56
C LEU A 240 0.21 22.10 -20.65
N VAL A 241 0.49 22.98 -21.61
CA VAL A 241 1.83 23.49 -21.90
C VAL A 241 1.94 24.95 -21.43
N GLU A 242 2.98 25.23 -20.62
CA GLU A 242 3.33 26.60 -20.20
C GLU A 242 3.59 27.47 -21.45
N ASP A 243 3.14 28.73 -21.41
CA ASP A 243 3.19 29.72 -22.50
C ASP A 243 2.31 29.42 -23.74
N VAL A 244 1.64 28.27 -23.78
CA VAL A 244 0.66 27.92 -24.83
C VAL A 244 -0.75 27.91 -24.26
N ASP A 245 -0.98 27.12 -23.22
CA ASP A 245 -2.30 26.91 -22.62
C ASP A 245 -2.52 27.78 -21.38
N TYR A 246 -1.45 28.11 -20.66
CA TYR A 246 -1.47 28.97 -19.47
C TYR A 246 -0.13 29.68 -19.30
N LYS A 247 -0.11 30.74 -18.50
CA LYS A 247 1.09 31.47 -18.09
C LYS A 247 1.24 31.42 -16.58
N LEU A 248 2.48 31.39 -16.11
CA LEU A 248 2.77 31.56 -14.69
C LEU A 248 2.68 33.05 -14.30
N THR A 249 2.04 33.31 -13.17
CA THR A 249 2.02 34.62 -12.53
C THR A 249 2.92 34.60 -11.29
N ALA A 250 3.09 35.75 -10.63
CA ALA A 250 3.88 35.84 -9.41
C ALA A 250 3.34 34.96 -8.25
N ASP A 251 2.04 34.67 -8.27
CA ASP A 251 1.29 34.00 -7.19
C ASP A 251 0.50 32.77 -7.67
N GLY A 252 0.65 32.35 -8.93
CA GLY A 252 -0.09 31.21 -9.45
C GLY A 252 -0.07 31.10 -10.97
N VAL A 253 -1.25 30.95 -11.57
CA VAL A 253 -1.41 30.72 -13.01
C VAL A 253 -2.53 31.58 -13.60
N GLU A 254 -2.38 31.89 -14.89
CA GLU A 254 -3.37 32.59 -15.70
C GLU A 254 -3.60 31.86 -17.02
N PHE A 255 -4.86 31.58 -17.32
CA PHE A 255 -5.35 30.99 -18.57
C PHE A 255 -5.86 32.08 -19.50
N ALA A 256 -5.86 31.81 -20.81
CA ALA A 256 -6.39 32.76 -21.80
C ALA A 256 -7.91 33.02 -21.63
N ALA A 257 -8.64 32.04 -21.10
CA ALA A 257 -10.05 32.12 -20.74
C ALA A 257 -10.32 31.23 -19.51
N ALA A 258 -11.48 31.38 -18.88
CA ALA A 258 -11.89 30.49 -17.79
C ALA A 258 -11.87 29.02 -18.28
N PRO A 259 -11.23 28.10 -17.55
CA PRO A 259 -11.10 26.73 -18.04
C PRO A 259 -12.42 25.94 -18.06
N GLU A 260 -13.38 26.27 -17.18
CA GLU A 260 -14.71 25.63 -17.08
C GLU A 260 -14.66 24.09 -16.95
N THR A 261 -13.53 23.57 -16.47
CA THR A 261 -13.27 22.15 -16.28
C THR A 261 -12.37 21.95 -15.07
N VAL A 262 -12.23 20.71 -14.62
CA VAL A 262 -11.33 20.39 -13.51
C VAL A 262 -9.89 20.70 -13.94
N ILE A 263 -9.16 21.43 -13.10
CA ILE A 263 -7.73 21.70 -13.29
C ILE A 263 -6.94 21.14 -12.13
N ASP A 264 -5.91 20.35 -12.44
CA ASP A 264 -4.98 19.82 -11.45
C ASP A 264 -3.58 20.39 -11.65
N PHE A 265 -2.99 20.88 -10.56
CA PHE A 265 -1.62 21.35 -10.50
C PHE A 265 -0.81 20.38 -9.65
N TYR A 266 0.34 19.94 -10.17
CA TYR A 266 1.26 19.07 -9.46
C TYR A 266 2.69 19.57 -9.56
N ALA A 267 3.48 19.34 -8.52
CA ALA A 267 4.93 19.57 -8.51
C ALA A 267 5.64 18.59 -7.58
N GLN A 268 6.96 18.47 -7.75
CA GLN A 268 7.83 17.62 -6.94
C GLN A 268 7.37 16.16 -7.01
N MET A 269 7.42 15.60 -8.21
CA MET A 269 7.13 14.19 -8.43
C MET A 269 8.13 13.31 -7.68
N ARG A 270 7.63 12.38 -6.88
CA ARG A 270 8.45 11.34 -6.26
C ARG A 270 8.77 10.28 -7.30
N VAL A 271 10.05 10.04 -7.50
CA VAL A 271 10.52 8.91 -8.30
C VAL A 271 10.44 7.65 -7.44
N ALA A 272 9.92 6.56 -8.01
CA ALA A 272 9.91 5.23 -7.41
C ALA A 272 10.40 4.19 -8.40
#